data_AF-A0A3P8ST46-F1
#
_entry.id   AF-A0A3P8ST46-F1
#
_cell.length_a   1.000
_cell.length_b   1.000
_cell.length_c   1.000
_cell.angle_alpha   90.00
_cell.angle_beta   90.00
_cell.angle_gamma   90.00
#
_symmetry.space_group_name_H-M   'P 1'
#
loop_
_entity.id
_entity.type
_entity.pdbx_description
1 polymer ?
#
loop_
_entity_poly.entity_id
_entity_poly.type
_entity_poly.pdbx_seq_one_letter_code
_entity_poly.pdbx_strand_id
1 'polypeptide(L)' 'MIDSVHVFNRLKSLHRHRVNGRKPEKELLLSKENIILYFKFSKEHLDTPLYYWENVLLTDVTNVELFGKNRQRYM' A
#
# COMPACT_ATOMS: atom_id res chain seq x y z
N MET A 1 -2.13 -31.05 -11.07
CA MET A 1 -3.58 -30.82 -10.99
C MET A 1 -3.93 -30.87 -9.51
N ILE A 2 -4.24 -29.74 -8.88
CA ILE A 2 -4.58 -29.71 -7.44
C ILE A 2 -6.06 -30.09 -7.34
N ASP A 3 -6.38 -31.21 -6.69
CA ASP A 3 -7.73 -31.73 -6.60
C ASP A 3 -8.68 -30.71 -5.95
N SER A 4 -9.75 -30.35 -6.67
CA SER A 4 -10.73 -29.34 -6.26
C SER A 4 -11.36 -29.62 -4.89
N VAL A 5 -11.44 -30.90 -4.50
CA VAL A 5 -11.91 -31.37 -3.19
C VAL A 5 -10.98 -30.90 -2.06
N HIS A 6 -9.66 -30.93 -2.29
CA HIS A 6 -8.67 -30.52 -1.30
C HIS A 6 -8.72 -29.01 -1.04
N VAL A 7 -8.93 -28.21 -2.09
CA VAL A 7 -9.07 -26.74 -1.99
C VAL A 7 -10.34 -26.36 -1.22
N PHE A 8 -11.46 -27.02 -1.51
CA PHE A 8 -12.74 -26.77 -0.82
C PHE A 8 -12.65 -27.04 0.69
N ASN A 9 -12.05 -28.18 1.07
CA ASN A 9 -11.89 -28.55 2.48
C ASN A 9 -11.01 -27.53 3.24
N ARG A 10 -9.98 -26.99 2.58
CA ARG A 10 -9.11 -25.94 3.14
C ARG A 10 -9.87 -24.64 3.37
N LEU A 11 -10.67 -24.18 2.40
CA LEU A 11 -11.49 -22.98 2.54
C LEU A 11 -12.54 -23.11 3.65
N LYS A 12 -13.18 -24.29 3.77
CA LYS A 12 -14.15 -24.58 4.82
C LYS A 12 -13.51 -24.52 6.22
N SER A 13 -12.28 -25.02 6.37
CA SER A 13 -11.52 -24.93 7.61
C SER A 13 -11.16 -23.47 7.96
N LEU A 14 -10.63 -22.71 7.00
CA LEU A 14 -10.29 -21.29 7.19
C LEU A 14 -11.51 -20.45 7.61
N HIS A 15 -12.66 -20.69 6.98
CA HIS A 15 -13.91 -20.02 7.33
C HIS A 15 -14.39 -20.34 8.75
N ARG A 16 -14.29 -21.60 9.20
CA ARG A 16 -14.60 -22.00 10.59
C ARG A 16 -13.72 -21.27 11.61
N HIS A 17 -12.47 -21.01 11.25
CA HIS A 17 -11.51 -20.29 12.09
C HIS A 17 -11.52 -18.78 11.85
N ARG A 18 -12.47 -18.24 11.06
CA ARG A 18 -12.60 -16.81 10.70
C ARG A 18 -11.31 -16.23 10.10
N VAL A 19 -10.50 -17.08 9.46
CA VAL A 19 -9.28 -16.67 8.78
C VAL A 19 -9.66 -16.21 7.37
N ASN A 20 -9.82 -14.91 7.22
CA ASN A 20 -10.09 -14.30 5.93
C ASN A 20 -8.78 -14.07 5.19
N GLY A 21 -8.76 -14.41 3.89
CA GLY A 21 -7.65 -14.04 3.02
C GLY A 21 -7.57 -12.52 2.91
N ARG A 22 -6.62 -11.90 3.61
CA ARG A 22 -6.27 -10.49 3.43
C ARG A 22 -5.09 -10.42 2.49
N LYS A 23 -5.15 -9.51 1.52
CA LYS A 23 -3.92 -9.11 0.81
C LYS A 23 -3.14 -8.20 1.76
N PRO A 24 -1.84 -8.42 1.97
CA PRO A 24 -1.04 -7.45 2.68
C PRO A 24 -1.15 -6.11 1.96
N GLU A 25 -1.31 -5.04 2.72
CA GLU A 25 -1.22 -3.68 2.19
C GLU A 25 0.16 -3.49 1.55
N LYS A 26 0.23 -2.76 0.44
CA LYS A 26 1.51 -2.44 -0.18
C LYS A 26 2.22 -1.43 0.69
N GLU A 27 3.05 -1.92 1.60
CA GLU A 27 3.94 -1.09 2.38
C GLU A 27 5.04 -0.54 1.47
N LEU A 28 5.22 0.78 1.47
CA LEU A 28 6.43 1.37 0.90
C LEU A 28 7.59 0.89 1.76
N LEU A 29 8.52 0.13 1.17
CA LEU A 29 9.74 -0.31 1.85
C LEU A 29 10.66 0.89 2.06
N LEU A 30 10.38 1.67 3.10
CA LEU A 30 11.20 2.79 3.51
C LEU A 30 12.42 2.28 4.27
N SER A 31 13.59 2.86 3.98
CA SER A 31 14.76 2.65 4.83
C SER A 31 14.49 3.21 6.23
N LYS A 32 15.19 2.70 7.26
CA LYS A 32 15.09 3.25 8.62
C LYS A 32 15.41 4.74 8.68
N GLU A 33 16.33 5.19 7.82
CA GLU A 33 16.71 6.60 7.68
C GLU A 33 15.53 7.44 7.17
N ASN A 34 14.83 6.97 6.13
CA ASN A 34 13.66 7.66 5.60
C ASN A 34 12.56 7.75 6.66
N ILE A 35 12.35 6.70 7.46
CA ILE A 35 11.37 6.72 8.57
C ILE A 35 11.71 7.83 9.57
N ILE A 36 12.98 7.96 9.96
CA ILE A 36 13.43 9.01 10.89
C ILE A 36 13.22 10.40 10.28
N LEU A 37 13.57 10.58 9.00
CA LEU A 37 13.38 11.86 8.30
C LEU A 37 11.91 12.24 8.20
N TYR A 38 11.02 11.31 7.81
CA TYR A 38 9.57 11.55 7.76
C TYR A 38 9.01 11.85 9.13
N PHE A 39 9.46 11.14 10.17
CA PHE A 39 9.02 11.39 11.54
C PHE A 39 9.43 12.78 12.03
N LYS A 40 10.68 13.17 11.77
CA LYS A 40 11.19 14.50 12.12
C LYS A 40 10.42 15.60 11.39
N PHE A 41 10.25 15.47 10.08
CA PHE A 41 9.48 16.40 9.25
C PHE A 41 8.05 16.56 9.77
N SER A 42 7.38 15.45 10.07
CA SER A 42 6.00 15.45 10.57
C SER A 42 5.88 16.15 11.93
N LYS A 43 6.84 15.93 12.83
CA LYS A 43 6.88 16.62 14.13
C LYS A 43 7.09 18.12 13.99
N GLU A 44 8.00 18.53 13.12
CA GLU A 44 8.30 19.95 12.89
C GLU A 44 7.09 20.71 12.31
N HIS A 45 6.25 20.02 11.55
CA HIS A 45 5.17 20.63 10.80
C HIS A 45 3.76 20.31 11.31
N LEU A 46 3.64 19.65 12.48
CA LEU A 46 2.36 19.23 13.05
C LEU A 46 1.43 20.42 13.35
N ASP A 47 2.01 21.48 13.92
CA ASP A 47 1.30 22.69 14.32
C ASP A 47 1.43 23.82 13.28
N THR A 48 1.94 23.51 12.09
CA THR A 48 2.12 24.51 11.03
C THR A 48 0.75 24.97 10.52
N PRO A 49 0.46 26.29 10.57
CA PRO A 49 -0.86 26.81 10.24
C PRO A 49 -1.20 26.65 8.76
N LEU A 50 -2.49 26.57 8.44
CA LEU A 50 -2.98 26.31 7.08
C LEU A 50 -2.44 27.30 6.04
N TYR A 51 -2.35 28.59 6.39
CA TYR A 51 -1.84 29.63 5.48
C TYR A 51 -0.43 29.33 4.98
N TYR A 52 0.40 28.63 5.76
CA TYR A 52 1.73 28.24 5.32
C TYR A 52 1.63 27.28 4.14
N TRP A 53 0.81 26.24 4.26
CA TRP A 53 0.61 25.21 3.23
C TRP A 53 -0.05 25.73 1.96
N GLU A 54 -0.93 26.73 2.09
CA GLU A 54 -1.54 27.40 0.93
C GLU A 54 -0.51 28.11 0.04
N ASN A 55 0.65 28.49 0.61
CA ASN A 55 1.73 29.14 -0.10
C ASN A 55 2.84 28.16 -0.55
N VAL A 56 2.71 26.85 -0.28
CA VAL A 56 3.68 25.84 -0.70
C VAL A 56 3.37 25.39 -2.13
N LEU A 57 4.27 25.71 -3.07
CA LEU A 57 4.23 25.16 -4.43
C LEU A 57 4.84 23.76 -4.44
N LEU A 58 4.00 22.73 -4.49
CA LEU A 58 4.46 21.35 -4.66
C LEU A 58 4.76 21.05 -6.13
N THR A 59 5.94 20.51 -6.41
CA THR A 59 6.37 20.09 -7.75
C THR A 59 6.71 18.61 -7.74
N ASP A 60 6.21 17.86 -8.71
CA ASP A 60 6.57 16.46 -8.92
C ASP A 60 6.62 16.15 -10.42
N VAL A 61 7.41 15.14 -10.79
CA VAL A 61 7.49 14.64 -12.15
C VAL A 61 6.75 13.31 -12.21
N THR A 62 5.64 13.28 -12.94
CA THR A 62 4.88 12.05 -13.15
C THR A 62 5.15 11.50 -14.54
N ASN A 63 5.32 10.18 -14.63
CA ASN A 63 5.41 9.48 -15.91
C ASN A 63 4.00 9.17 -16.40
N VAL A 64 3.63 9.66 -17.59
CA VAL A 64 2.36 9.35 -18.24
C VAL A 64 2.57 8.14 -19.16
N GLU A 65 2.01 6.99 -18.79
CA GLU A 65 2.04 5.77 -19.62
C GLU A 65 0.94 5.84 -20.70
N LEU A 66 1.31 5.76 -21.98
CA LEU A 66 0.36 5.79 -23.12
C LEU A 66 -0.54 4.56 -23.18
N PHE A 67 -0.02 3.41 -22.78
CA PHE A 67 -0.77 2.17 -22.60
C PHE A 67 -0.40 1.66 -21.22
N GLY A 68 -1.31 1.80 -20.26
CA GLY A 68 -1.03 1.49 -18.85
C GLY A 68 -0.44 0.09 -18.68
N LYS A 69 0.37 -0.11 -17.63
CA LYS A 69 1.01 -1.39 -17.33
C LYS A 69 0.10 -2.59 -17.62
N ASN A 70 0.55 -3.43 -18.56
CA ASN A 70 0.02 -4.76 -18.84
C ASN A 70 0.09 -5.61 -17.56
N ARG A 71 -0.87 -5.43 -16.66
CA ARG A 71 -1.11 -6.36 -15.56
C ARG A 71 -1.81 -7.55 -16.19
N GLN A 72 -1.03 -8.55 -16.59
CA GLN A 72 -1.57 -9.91 -16.68
C GLN A 72 -2.14 -10.23 -15.30
N ARG A 73 -3.46 -10.12 -15.17
CA ARG A 73 -4.21 -10.71 -14.09
C ARG A 73 -4.14 -12.21 -14.36
N TYR A 74 -3.18 -12.90 -13.74
CA TYR A 74 -3.28 -14.35 -13.61
C TYR A 74 -4.62 -14.63 -12.90
N MET A 75 -5.57 -15.19 -13.65
CA MET A 75 -6.81 -15.76 -13.13
C MET A 75 -6.52 -17.08 -12.43
#